data_AF-G0UHU3-F1
#
_entry.id   AF-G0UHU3-F1
#
_cell.length_a   1.000
_cell.length_b   1.000
_cell.length_c   1.000
_cell.angle_alpha   90.00
_cell.angle_beta   90.00
_cell.angle_gamma   90.00
#
_symmetry.space_group_name_H-M   'P 1'
#
loop_
_entity.id
_entity.type
_entity.pdbx_description
1 polymer ?
#
loop_
_entity_poly.entity_id
_entity_poly.type
_entity_poly.pdbx_seq_one_letter_code
_entity_poly.pdbx_strand_id
1 'polypeptide(L)'
;MRLISKKIFIYPGIILSLLSGGIALNTGLSFFNAQAVQADTTSQQLVDLLDPTGAANAHLLASNFYLKNYQSNQYLSDQSGSPAITDKPASGSQSLWTGNYMTSGHYQLTNKNSQKLLTSGAGDAINFSDTSTDKSITNNQWELQSVPASNVAGKKNIYLIKNKDTGQYLAQDNDKTHVVSSTSHGKSAYWELDPQTMDKVAQVFTTDGFKSLTSDEQTGLFNYTSAASSRSAHMRGVLKDVATDEFFNESVSDQAAALRKVLDNGGSPQVNRGVNAESTGYETTYKLSKSTATTYSEYSKDGDVKGYRTTVTLNNSITKQPQQTINVYTTEASQAKEVAKAYAVIPYEFRQYITNVFQTNNDGNTFNTGKDMMAIRMNSLPKNGQIAMTGAHELGHSLTFNDSNSDNYSHTQEWTDAVKADAAAVSDYGSSNEDEGFAEFTQLVISSLGNPHDMQAIQTMYPHRWAAFEKYFNSLNGNDALEKLYSPVSTPFNETN
;
A
#
# COMPACT_ATOMS: atom_id res chain seq x y z
N MET A 1 -24.26 -51.34 2.94
CA MET A 1 -23.97 -50.63 1.67
C MET A 1 -22.53 -50.12 1.76
N ARG A 2 -21.64 -50.57 0.86
CA ARG A 2 -20.21 -50.22 0.86
C ARG A 2 -19.98 -48.83 0.26
N LEU A 3 -19.10 -48.04 0.88
CA LEU A 3 -18.34 -46.94 0.27
C LEU A 3 -16.95 -46.99 0.92
N ILE A 4 -16.02 -47.81 0.41
CA ILE A 4 -14.94 -47.49 -0.55
C ILE A 4 -14.32 -46.09 -0.34
N SER A 5 -13.05 -46.16 0.04
CA SER A 5 -12.06 -45.13 0.32
C SER A 5 -11.93 -44.01 -0.72
N LYS A 6 -11.80 -42.77 -0.25
CA LYS A 6 -10.94 -41.73 -0.87
C LYS A 6 -10.11 -41.06 0.23
N LYS A 7 -8.78 -41.12 0.08
CA LYS A 7 -7.83 -40.35 0.88
C LYS A 7 -8.05 -38.86 0.57
N ILE A 8 -8.26 -38.04 1.60
CA ILE A 8 -8.18 -36.58 1.50
C ILE A 8 -6.75 -36.20 1.87
N PHE A 9 -6.03 -35.60 0.93
CA PHE A 9 -4.76 -34.92 1.21
C PHE A 9 -5.07 -33.57 1.86
N ILE A 10 -4.58 -33.35 3.07
CA ILE A 10 -4.69 -32.07 3.79
C ILE A 10 -3.35 -31.34 3.61
N TYR A 11 -3.37 -30.17 2.96
CA TYR A 11 -2.23 -29.23 2.99
C TYR A 11 -2.15 -28.56 4.38
N PRO A 12 -0.96 -28.27 4.90
CA PRO A 12 -0.82 -27.60 6.20
C PRO A 12 -1.30 -26.14 6.08
N GLY A 13 -2.29 -25.75 6.89
CA GLY A 13 -2.81 -24.38 6.95
C GLY A 13 -4.31 -24.25 7.21
N ILE A 14 -5.09 -25.33 7.07
CA ILE A 14 -6.55 -25.28 7.28
C ILE A 14 -6.90 -25.87 8.65
N ILE A 15 -7.38 -25.02 9.58
CA ILE A 15 -7.99 -25.47 10.83
C ILE A 15 -9.47 -25.72 10.57
N LEU A 16 -9.87 -27.00 10.54
CA LEU A 16 -11.28 -27.39 10.56
C LEU A 16 -11.82 -27.29 11.99
N SER A 17 -12.77 -26.38 12.21
CA SER A 17 -13.58 -26.36 13.44
C SER A 17 -14.94 -26.97 13.13
N LEU A 18 -15.23 -28.13 13.73
CA LEU A 18 -16.55 -28.77 13.66
C LEU A 18 -17.48 -28.09 14.68
N LEU A 19 -18.39 -27.25 14.21
CA LEU A 19 -19.57 -26.84 14.98
C LEU A 19 -20.79 -27.58 14.42
N SER A 20 -21.62 -28.09 15.33
CA SER A 20 -22.84 -28.84 15.04
C SER A 20 -23.82 -28.00 14.20
N GLY A 21 -23.82 -28.20 12.88
CA GLY A 21 -24.80 -27.60 11.98
C GLY A 21 -24.36 -27.30 10.54
N GLY A 22 -23.07 -27.36 10.19
CA GLY A 22 -22.63 -27.16 8.80
C GLY A 22 -21.14 -26.89 8.65
N ILE A 23 -20.60 -27.22 7.47
CA ILE A 23 -19.22 -26.90 7.08
C ILE A 23 -19.19 -25.43 6.63
N ALA A 24 -18.47 -24.57 7.35
CA ALA A 24 -18.17 -23.21 6.91
C ALA A 24 -16.77 -23.18 6.28
N LEU A 25 -16.68 -22.73 5.02
CA LEU A 25 -15.43 -22.32 4.40
C LEU A 25 -15.22 -20.83 4.74
N ASN A 26 -14.12 -20.52 5.42
CA ASN A 26 -13.82 -19.16 5.85
C ASN A 26 -13.13 -18.40 4.69
N THR A 27 -13.93 -17.86 3.77
CA THR A 27 -13.53 -16.77 2.87
C THR A 27 -13.92 -15.47 3.57
N GLY A 28 -12.98 -14.53 3.72
CA GLY A 28 -12.99 -13.41 4.67
C GLY A 28 -14.05 -12.31 4.53
N LEU A 29 -15.32 -12.63 4.27
CA LEU A 29 -16.46 -11.73 4.45
C LEU A 29 -17.59 -12.52 5.15
N SER A 30 -17.77 -12.27 6.44
CA SER A 30 -18.92 -12.80 7.18
C SER A 30 -20.16 -12.00 6.75
N PHE A 31 -21.05 -12.64 6.00
CA PHE A 31 -22.33 -12.06 5.56
C PHE A 31 -23.21 -11.69 6.76
N PHE A 32 -23.54 -10.41 6.91
CA PHE A 32 -24.58 -9.96 7.84
C PHE A 32 -25.98 -10.25 7.26
N ASN A 33 -26.64 -11.26 7.80
CA ASN A 33 -28.09 -11.43 7.62
C ASN A 33 -28.83 -10.29 8.34
N ALA A 34 -29.53 -9.46 7.58
CA ALA A 34 -30.33 -8.37 8.11
C ALA A 34 -31.65 -8.90 8.71
N GLN A 35 -31.68 -9.12 10.02
CA GLN A 35 -32.92 -9.08 10.79
C GLN A 35 -32.70 -8.30 12.10
N ALA A 36 -33.50 -7.22 12.22
CA ALA A 36 -33.83 -6.41 13.40
C ALA A 36 -32.82 -6.42 14.57
N VAL A 37 -32.08 -5.31 14.74
CA VAL A 37 -31.08 -5.22 15.81
C VAL A 37 -31.25 -3.97 16.66
N GLN A 38 -31.23 -4.19 17.97
CA GLN A 38 -31.56 -3.29 19.06
C GLN A 38 -30.26 -2.63 19.58
N ALA A 39 -30.15 -1.31 19.39
CA ALA A 39 -29.26 -0.23 19.89
C ALA A 39 -27.88 -0.46 20.58
N ASP A 40 -27.47 -1.63 21.08
CA ASP A 40 -26.14 -1.86 21.70
C ASP A 40 -25.20 -2.69 20.79
N THR A 41 -25.74 -3.22 19.70
CA THR A 41 -25.03 -3.98 18.66
C THR A 41 -24.39 -3.12 17.59
N THR A 42 -24.74 -1.83 17.53
CA THR A 42 -24.41 -0.93 16.42
C THR A 42 -22.91 -0.67 16.30
N SER A 43 -22.21 -0.38 17.39
CA SER A 43 -20.76 -0.09 17.36
C SER A 43 -19.92 -1.31 16.99
N GLN A 44 -20.24 -2.50 17.51
CA GLN A 44 -19.52 -3.72 17.17
C GLN A 44 -19.79 -4.14 15.71
N GLN A 45 -21.03 -3.99 15.23
CA GLN A 45 -21.36 -4.21 13.81
C GLN A 45 -20.62 -3.23 12.89
N LEU A 46 -20.49 -1.96 13.30
CA LEU A 46 -19.69 -0.96 12.61
C LEU A 46 -18.21 -1.34 12.57
N VAL A 47 -17.66 -1.84 13.68
CA VAL A 47 -16.27 -2.35 13.72
C VAL A 47 -16.11 -3.54 12.80
N ASP A 48 -17.01 -4.53 12.83
CA ASP A 48 -16.89 -5.70 11.97
C ASP A 48 -17.07 -5.37 10.47
N LEU A 49 -17.80 -4.30 10.15
CA LEU A 49 -17.90 -3.76 8.80
C LEU A 49 -16.64 -2.99 8.36
N LEU A 50 -16.14 -2.09 9.22
CA LEU A 50 -15.08 -1.14 8.87
C LEU A 50 -13.67 -1.63 9.17
N ASP A 51 -13.52 -2.60 10.06
CA ASP A 51 -12.28 -3.29 10.38
C ASP A 51 -12.53 -4.79 10.58
N PRO A 52 -12.85 -5.52 9.50
CA PRO A 52 -13.19 -6.93 9.57
C PRO A 52 -12.03 -7.80 10.09
N THR A 53 -10.78 -7.37 9.87
CA THR A 53 -9.56 -8.13 10.17
C THR A 53 -8.90 -7.75 11.50
N GLY A 54 -9.29 -6.63 12.13
CA GLY A 54 -8.55 -6.10 13.29
C GLY A 54 -7.23 -5.45 12.91
N ALA A 55 -7.07 -5.06 11.64
CA ALA A 55 -5.93 -4.28 11.19
C ALA A 55 -6.24 -2.79 11.36
N ALA A 56 -5.24 -1.91 11.35
CA ALA A 56 -5.49 -0.46 11.42
C ALA A 56 -6.19 0.04 10.14
N ASN A 57 -7.50 -0.17 10.04
CA ASN A 57 -8.28 0.05 8.83
C ASN A 57 -8.62 1.53 8.68
N ALA A 58 -8.32 2.09 7.50
CA ALA A 58 -8.50 3.51 7.24
C ALA A 58 -9.99 3.95 7.22
N HIS A 59 -10.95 3.04 7.05
CA HIS A 59 -12.38 3.38 7.16
C HIS A 59 -12.79 3.71 8.59
N LEU A 60 -12.25 2.96 9.57
CA LEU A 60 -12.49 3.24 10.98
C LEU A 60 -11.88 4.59 11.36
N LEU A 61 -10.70 4.91 10.83
CA LEU A 61 -10.03 6.20 11.01
C LEU A 61 -10.77 7.36 10.31
N ALA A 62 -11.34 7.14 9.13
CA ALA A 62 -12.09 8.18 8.41
C ALA A 62 -13.42 8.51 9.10
N SER A 63 -14.00 7.54 9.81
CA SER A 63 -15.20 7.72 10.61
C SER A 63 -14.96 8.60 11.84
N ASN A 64 -16.04 9.07 12.47
CA ASN A 64 -15.92 9.71 13.77
C ASN A 64 -15.92 8.64 14.87
N PHE A 65 -14.90 8.66 15.74
CA PHE A 65 -14.74 7.70 16.82
C PHE A 65 -14.34 8.38 18.13
N TYR A 66 -14.58 7.70 19.24
CA TYR A 66 -13.94 8.02 20.50
C TYR A 66 -12.65 7.23 20.67
N LEU A 67 -11.64 7.85 21.26
CA LEU A 67 -10.42 7.17 21.70
C LEU A 67 -10.61 6.76 23.15
N LYS A 68 -10.90 5.47 23.37
CA LYS A 68 -11.17 4.92 24.70
C LYS A 68 -9.97 4.10 25.18
N ASN A 69 -9.40 4.46 26.32
CA ASN A 69 -8.30 3.71 26.89
C ASN A 69 -8.78 2.33 27.37
N TYR A 70 -8.06 1.28 26.96
CA TYR A 70 -8.44 -0.10 27.24
C TYR A 70 -8.36 -0.46 28.74
N GLN A 71 -7.39 0.09 29.47
CA GLN A 71 -7.19 -0.25 30.88
C GLN A 71 -8.22 0.41 31.80
N SER A 72 -8.54 1.67 31.54
CA SER A 72 -9.43 2.46 32.41
C SER A 72 -10.86 2.54 31.93
N ASN A 73 -11.14 2.20 30.66
CA ASN A 73 -12.42 2.46 29.99
C ASN A 73 -12.80 3.95 29.92
N GLN A 74 -11.83 4.84 30.03
CA GLN A 74 -12.03 6.28 29.97
C GLN A 74 -11.65 6.82 28.58
N TYR A 75 -12.10 8.03 28.26
CA TYR A 75 -12.05 8.61 26.92
C TYR A 75 -11.10 9.79 26.84
N LEU A 76 -10.37 9.91 25.73
CA LEU A 76 -9.59 11.11 25.42
C LEU A 76 -10.52 12.27 25.06
N SER A 77 -10.27 13.42 25.68
CA SER A 77 -11.08 14.64 25.56
C SER A 77 -10.20 15.88 25.42
N ASP A 78 -10.73 16.91 24.78
CA ASP A 78 -10.12 18.24 24.69
C ASP A 78 -10.76 19.31 25.60
N GLN A 79 -11.57 18.88 26.59
CA GLN A 79 -12.42 19.73 27.44
C GLN A 79 -11.74 20.96 28.08
N SER A 80 -10.43 20.93 28.33
CA SER A 80 -9.66 22.00 28.99
C SER A 80 -8.70 22.73 28.06
N GLY A 81 -8.74 22.47 26.75
CA GLY A 81 -7.72 22.94 25.81
C GLY A 81 -6.39 22.17 25.92
N SER A 82 -6.34 21.12 26.74
CA SER A 82 -5.23 20.18 26.87
C SER A 82 -5.78 18.73 26.87
N PRO A 83 -4.98 17.73 26.47
CA PRO A 83 -5.41 16.33 26.48
C PRO A 83 -5.78 15.88 27.89
N ALA A 84 -7.03 15.48 28.07
CA ALA A 84 -7.56 14.99 29.33
C ALA A 84 -8.22 13.63 29.15
N ILE A 85 -8.34 12.89 30.25
CA ILE A 85 -9.11 11.65 30.31
C ILE A 85 -10.44 11.92 31.02
N THR A 86 -11.56 11.42 30.47
CA THR A 86 -12.89 11.55 31.06
C THR A 86 -13.62 10.20 31.14
N ASP A 87 -14.38 9.96 32.21
CA ASP A 87 -15.12 8.68 32.43
C ASP A 87 -16.25 8.44 31.43
N LYS A 88 -16.69 9.50 30.77
CA LYS A 88 -17.72 9.48 29.73
C LYS A 88 -17.29 10.40 28.60
N PRO A 89 -17.79 10.18 27.36
CA PRO A 89 -17.61 11.15 26.29
C PRO A 89 -18.10 12.52 26.75
N ALA A 90 -17.26 13.55 26.57
CA ALA A 90 -17.59 14.90 26.97
C ALA A 90 -18.83 15.43 26.20
N SER A 91 -19.67 16.23 26.86
CA SER A 91 -20.84 16.85 26.23
C SER A 91 -20.43 17.73 25.06
N GLY A 92 -21.11 17.61 23.90
CA GLY A 92 -20.82 18.42 22.72
C GLY A 92 -19.62 17.96 21.88
N SER A 93 -19.35 16.64 21.85
CA SER A 93 -18.38 15.95 20.95
C SER A 93 -16.92 16.40 21.05
N GLN A 94 -16.51 16.91 22.21
CA GLN A 94 -15.11 17.21 22.59
C GLN A 94 -14.21 15.96 22.74
N SER A 95 -14.82 14.77 22.73
CA SER A 95 -14.10 13.48 22.69
C SER A 95 -14.08 12.85 21.30
N LEU A 96 -14.65 13.50 20.29
CA LEU A 96 -14.86 12.92 18.97
C LEU A 96 -13.67 13.20 18.05
N TRP A 97 -13.06 12.15 17.53
CA TRP A 97 -11.84 12.18 16.73
C TRP A 97 -12.09 11.65 15.32
N THR A 98 -11.24 12.07 14.39
CA THR A 98 -11.10 11.51 13.05
C THR A 98 -9.62 11.44 12.71
N GLY A 99 -9.23 10.46 11.89
CA GLY A 99 -7.89 10.23 11.40
C GLY A 99 -7.75 10.61 9.94
N ASN A 100 -6.90 11.59 9.65
CA ASN A 100 -6.59 12.02 8.29
C ASN A 100 -5.25 11.41 7.85
N TYR A 101 -5.23 10.71 6.72
CA TYR A 101 -3.99 10.14 6.18
C TYR A 101 -2.99 11.24 5.78
N MET A 102 -1.72 11.06 6.14
CA MET A 102 -0.64 11.97 5.80
C MET A 102 0.35 11.36 4.80
N THR A 103 1.11 10.35 5.23
CA THR A 103 2.13 9.69 4.42
C THR A 103 2.56 8.38 5.07
N SER A 104 2.96 7.39 4.27
CA SER A 104 3.60 6.14 4.73
C SER A 104 2.91 5.49 5.93
N GLY A 105 1.59 5.27 5.89
CA GLY A 105 0.85 4.67 7.02
C GLY A 105 0.63 5.56 8.26
N HIS A 106 0.98 6.85 8.20
CA HIS A 106 0.80 7.78 9.31
C HIS A 106 -0.43 8.68 9.11
N TYR A 107 -1.06 9.02 10.23
CA TYR A 107 -2.30 9.78 10.30
C TYR A 107 -2.19 10.98 11.24
N GLN A 108 -2.95 12.03 10.96
CA GLN A 108 -3.25 13.10 11.89
C GLN A 108 -4.56 12.82 12.61
N LEU A 109 -4.51 12.73 13.93
CA LEU A 109 -5.70 12.61 14.75
C LEU A 109 -6.23 14.02 15.07
N THR A 110 -7.43 14.32 14.57
CA THR A 110 -8.06 15.64 14.67
C THR A 110 -9.33 15.53 15.48
N ASN A 111 -9.52 16.42 16.45
CA ASN A 111 -10.79 16.55 17.13
C ASN A 111 -11.82 17.13 16.15
N LYS A 112 -12.94 16.43 15.97
CA LYS A 112 -13.94 16.76 14.95
C LYS A 112 -14.55 18.14 15.15
N ASN A 113 -14.74 18.58 16.40
CA ASN A 113 -15.43 19.83 16.68
C ASN A 113 -14.47 21.00 16.85
N SER A 114 -13.42 20.85 17.65
CA SER A 114 -12.45 21.93 17.86
C SER A 114 -11.47 22.10 16.71
N GLN A 115 -11.39 21.12 15.80
CA GLN A 115 -10.42 21.07 14.70
C GLN A 115 -8.95 21.06 15.15
N LYS A 116 -8.72 20.77 16.44
CA LYS A 116 -7.39 20.67 17.03
C LYS A 116 -6.72 19.34 16.70
N LEU A 117 -5.42 19.41 16.39
CA LEU A 117 -4.60 18.23 16.13
C LEU A 117 -3.99 17.69 17.42
N LEU A 118 -3.97 16.37 17.58
CA LEU A 118 -3.18 15.70 18.62
C LEU A 118 -1.69 15.73 18.26
N THR A 119 -0.85 16.19 19.17
CA THR A 119 0.60 16.36 18.96
C THR A 119 1.39 15.83 20.16
N SER A 120 2.61 15.31 19.93
CA SER A 120 3.55 15.07 21.02
C SER A 120 4.38 16.32 21.31
N GLY A 121 4.52 16.63 22.60
CA GLY A 121 5.30 17.75 23.13
C GLY A 121 6.72 17.34 23.52
N ALA A 122 7.41 18.25 24.22
CA ALA A 122 8.70 17.94 24.83
C ALA A 122 8.53 16.98 26.02
N GLY A 123 9.42 15.99 26.13
CA GLY A 123 9.36 14.96 27.17
C GLY A 123 8.11 14.09 27.02
N ASP A 124 7.39 13.87 28.12
CA ASP A 124 6.21 13.00 28.17
C ASP A 124 4.90 13.74 27.85
N ALA A 125 4.96 15.00 27.40
CA ALA A 125 3.78 15.81 27.18
C ALA A 125 3.03 15.42 25.89
N ILE A 126 1.70 15.40 25.96
CA ILE A 126 0.81 15.39 24.79
C ILE A 126 0.09 16.74 24.75
N ASN A 127 -0.02 17.34 23.57
CA ASN A 127 -0.56 18.68 23.38
C ASN A 127 -1.56 18.72 22.22
N PHE A 128 -2.23 19.86 22.08
CA PHE A 128 -3.03 20.18 20.91
C PHE A 128 -2.44 21.35 20.12
N SER A 129 -2.51 21.26 18.79
CA SER A 129 -2.21 22.38 17.89
C SER A 129 -3.49 22.91 17.22
N ASP A 130 -3.57 24.23 17.05
CA ASP A 130 -4.73 24.92 16.48
C ASP A 130 -4.77 24.88 14.92
N THR A 131 -3.74 24.37 14.25
CA THR A 131 -3.65 24.39 12.78
C THR A 131 -3.65 22.99 12.16
N SER A 132 -4.78 22.62 11.54
CA SER A 132 -5.00 21.36 10.82
C SER A 132 -4.34 21.27 9.43
N THR A 133 -3.75 22.36 8.94
CA THR A 133 -3.25 22.46 7.55
C THR A 133 -1.75 22.74 7.42
N ASP A 134 -1.05 22.97 8.54
CA ASP A 134 0.37 23.30 8.49
C ASP A 134 1.23 22.03 8.49
N LYS A 135 1.72 21.69 7.29
CA LYS A 135 2.63 20.55 7.07
C LYS A 135 4.01 20.76 7.70
N SER A 136 4.31 21.95 8.25
CA SER A 136 5.54 22.24 8.99
C SER A 136 5.49 21.81 10.46
N ILE A 137 4.30 21.48 10.99
CA ILE A 137 4.17 20.92 12.34
C ILE A 137 4.74 19.51 12.35
N THR A 138 5.91 19.37 12.96
CA THR A 138 6.49 18.09 13.37
C THR A 138 5.74 17.57 14.60
N ASN A 139 5.76 16.28 14.86
CA ASN A 139 5.19 15.58 16.03
C ASN A 139 3.66 15.37 16.03
N ASN A 140 2.98 15.51 14.89
CA ASN A 140 1.52 15.32 14.76
C ASN A 140 1.13 14.10 13.92
N GLN A 141 2.11 13.28 13.52
CA GLN A 141 1.92 12.08 12.71
C GLN A 141 1.94 10.85 13.60
N TRP A 142 0.88 10.06 13.52
CA TRP A 142 0.64 8.89 14.36
C TRP A 142 0.49 7.64 13.50
N GLU A 143 1.25 6.61 13.82
CA GLU A 143 1.11 5.25 13.32
C GLU A 143 0.17 4.48 14.25
N LEU A 144 -0.79 3.75 13.68
CA LEU A 144 -1.62 2.82 14.44
C LEU A 144 -1.10 1.39 14.26
N GLN A 145 -0.82 0.73 15.37
CA GLN A 145 -0.36 -0.66 15.40
C GLN A 145 -1.43 -1.50 16.07
N SER A 146 -2.02 -2.46 15.35
CA SER A 146 -3.06 -3.32 15.90
C SER A 146 -2.52 -4.17 17.04
N VAL A 147 -3.29 -4.25 18.12
CA VAL A 147 -2.97 -5.13 19.25
C VAL A 147 -3.57 -6.51 18.95
N PRO A 148 -2.79 -7.61 19.06
CA PRO A 148 -3.31 -8.94 18.82
C PRO A 148 -4.57 -9.22 19.65
N ALA A 149 -5.63 -9.73 19.01
CA ALA A 149 -6.91 -9.99 19.67
C ALA A 149 -6.78 -10.90 20.91
N SER A 150 -5.77 -11.79 20.93
CA SER A 150 -5.41 -12.63 22.09
C SER A 150 -5.05 -11.83 23.35
N ASN A 151 -4.55 -10.60 23.18
CA ASN A 151 -4.10 -9.73 24.26
C ASN A 151 -5.24 -8.83 24.80
N VAL A 152 -6.34 -8.73 24.05
CA VAL A 152 -7.45 -7.80 24.29
C VAL A 152 -8.83 -8.46 24.26
N ALA A 153 -8.90 -9.70 24.75
CA ALA A 153 -10.15 -10.45 24.91
C ALA A 153 -10.99 -10.57 23.62
N GLY A 154 -10.32 -10.69 22.47
CA GLY A 154 -10.98 -10.87 21.17
C GLY A 154 -11.39 -9.58 20.45
N LYS A 155 -11.18 -8.40 21.03
CA LYS A 155 -11.47 -7.12 20.37
C LYS A 155 -10.53 -6.87 19.18
N LYS A 156 -11.07 -6.30 18.09
CA LYS A 156 -10.37 -6.03 16.82
C LYS A 156 -9.86 -4.59 16.68
N ASN A 157 -10.60 -3.64 17.24
CA ASN A 157 -10.38 -2.20 17.14
C ASN A 157 -9.48 -1.62 18.25
N ILE A 158 -8.53 -2.41 18.78
CA ILE A 158 -7.59 -1.96 19.81
C ILE A 158 -6.22 -1.74 19.21
N TYR A 159 -5.66 -0.56 19.43
CA TYR A 159 -4.40 -0.14 18.81
C TYR A 159 -3.45 0.49 19.82
N LEU A 160 -2.17 0.33 19.55
CA LEU A 160 -1.13 1.24 20.00
C LEU A 160 -1.08 2.42 19.03
N ILE A 161 -0.95 3.64 19.54
CA ILE A 161 -0.87 4.86 18.73
C ILE A 161 0.53 5.45 18.94
N LYS A 162 1.41 5.26 17.96
CA LYS A 162 2.83 5.59 18.04
C LYS A 162 3.13 6.87 17.26
N ASN A 163 3.83 7.80 17.87
CA ASN A 163 4.23 9.03 17.20
C ASN A 163 5.43 8.77 16.27
N LYS A 164 5.34 9.26 15.04
CA LYS A 164 6.37 9.08 14.00
C LYS A 164 7.73 9.64 14.42
N ASP A 165 7.73 10.86 14.97
CA ASP A 165 8.95 11.64 15.15
C ASP A 165 9.66 11.29 16.45
N THR A 166 8.90 10.98 17.51
CA THR A 166 9.45 10.63 18.83
C THR A 166 9.58 9.13 19.05
N GLY A 167 8.86 8.30 18.28
CA GLY A 167 8.79 6.85 18.46
C GLY A 167 8.04 6.41 19.73
N GLN A 168 7.46 7.35 20.49
CA GLN A 168 6.75 7.09 21.73
C GLN A 168 5.25 6.83 21.48
N TYR A 169 4.61 6.14 22.42
CA TYR A 169 3.20 5.76 22.39
C TYR A 169 2.35 6.76 23.15
N LEU A 170 1.16 7.04 22.61
CA LEU A 170 0.08 7.69 23.35
C LEU A 170 -0.35 6.76 24.48
N ALA A 171 -0.26 7.20 25.73
CA ALA A 171 -0.62 6.40 26.89
C ALA A 171 -1.38 7.21 27.93
N GLN A 172 -2.12 6.52 28.77
CA GLN A 172 -2.66 7.09 29.99
C GLN A 172 -1.58 7.04 31.09
N ASP A 173 -1.50 8.11 31.88
CA ASP A 173 -0.63 8.17 33.06
C ASP A 173 -1.06 7.19 34.17
N ASN A 174 -0.19 6.96 35.15
CA ASN A 174 -0.45 6.03 36.24
C ASN A 174 -1.64 6.47 37.13
N ASP A 175 -1.84 7.78 37.26
CA ASP A 175 -2.93 8.37 38.05
C ASP A 175 -4.27 8.35 37.30
N LYS A 176 -4.26 7.94 36.02
CA LYS A 176 -5.44 7.81 35.15
C LYS A 176 -6.19 9.11 34.91
N THR A 177 -5.48 10.22 34.97
CA THR A 177 -6.02 11.57 34.85
C THR A 177 -5.58 12.27 33.57
N HIS A 178 -4.43 11.87 33.03
CA HIS A 178 -3.80 12.56 31.91
C HIS A 178 -3.38 11.60 30.81
N VAL A 179 -3.13 12.17 29.64
CA VAL A 179 -2.51 11.48 28.52
C VAL A 179 -1.07 11.94 28.38
N VAL A 180 -0.18 10.97 28.26
CA VAL A 180 1.27 11.15 28.22
C VAL A 180 1.86 10.45 27.01
N SER A 181 3.03 10.91 26.61
CA SER A 181 3.90 10.21 25.68
C SER A 181 4.73 9.20 26.47
N SER A 182 4.74 7.94 26.05
CA SER A 182 5.34 6.83 26.81
C SER A 182 6.22 5.97 25.92
N THR A 183 7.38 5.55 26.43
CA THR A 183 8.20 4.51 25.79
C THR A 183 7.66 3.11 26.06
N SER A 184 6.78 2.93 27.06
CA SER A 184 6.10 1.68 27.38
C SER A 184 4.82 1.50 26.57
N HIS A 185 4.59 0.28 26.10
CA HIS A 185 3.42 -0.14 25.32
C HIS A 185 2.52 -1.14 26.09
N GLY A 186 2.40 -0.96 27.41
CA GLY A 186 1.50 -1.74 28.26
C GLY A 186 0.01 -1.42 28.01
N LYS A 187 -0.90 -2.00 28.79
CA LYS A 187 -2.36 -1.78 28.65
C LYS A 187 -2.78 -0.31 28.79
N SER A 188 -1.97 0.53 29.45
CA SER A 188 -2.19 1.97 29.53
C SER A 188 -1.99 2.69 28.18
N ALA A 189 -1.28 2.08 27.23
CA ALA A 189 -1.07 2.58 25.87
C ALA A 189 -2.04 1.97 24.85
N TYR A 190 -2.94 1.08 25.26
CA TYR A 190 -3.93 0.46 24.38
C TYR A 190 -5.16 1.33 24.26
N TRP A 191 -5.54 1.68 23.04
CA TRP A 191 -6.67 2.54 22.73
C TRP A 191 -7.66 1.81 21.81
N GLU A 192 -8.90 1.78 22.25
CA GLU A 192 -10.04 1.36 21.45
C GLU A 192 -10.51 2.54 20.58
N LEU A 193 -10.59 2.31 19.27
CA LEU A 193 -11.31 3.20 18.36
C LEU A 193 -12.79 2.81 18.40
N ASP A 194 -13.58 3.55 19.16
CA ASP A 194 -15.01 3.30 19.39
C ASP A 194 -15.88 4.13 18.42
N PRO A 195 -16.33 3.58 17.28
CA PRO A 195 -17.01 4.33 16.24
C PRO A 195 -18.40 4.82 16.71
N GLN A 196 -18.71 6.08 16.41
CA GLN A 196 -19.96 6.73 16.85
C GLN A 196 -20.94 7.00 15.72
N THR A 197 -20.43 7.24 14.52
CA THR A 197 -21.26 7.48 13.33
C THR A 197 -20.67 6.76 12.15
N MET A 198 -21.52 6.09 11.38
CA MET A 198 -21.17 5.66 10.04
C MET A 198 -21.04 6.91 9.17
N ASP A 199 -19.84 7.20 8.67
CA ASP A 199 -19.72 8.25 7.67
C ASP A 199 -20.40 7.80 6.36
N LYS A 200 -20.60 8.72 5.41
CA LYS A 200 -21.26 8.39 4.14
C LYS A 200 -20.46 7.35 3.33
N VAL A 201 -19.14 7.28 3.46
CA VAL A 201 -18.31 6.28 2.79
C VAL A 201 -18.59 4.89 3.36
N ALA A 202 -18.61 4.76 4.67
CA ALA A 202 -18.98 3.56 5.39
C ALA A 202 -20.42 3.13 5.06
N GLN A 203 -21.34 4.09 4.90
CA GLN A 203 -22.73 3.82 4.52
C GLN A 203 -22.83 3.18 3.13
N VAL A 204 -21.95 3.52 2.18
CA VAL A 204 -21.92 2.90 0.84
C VAL A 204 -21.89 1.37 0.95
N PHE A 205 -21.05 0.82 1.83
CA PHE A 205 -20.87 -0.63 2.00
C PHE A 205 -22.09 -1.35 2.57
N THR A 206 -23.13 -0.60 2.96
CA THR A 206 -24.40 -1.15 3.44
C THR A 206 -25.53 -1.06 2.42
N THR A 207 -25.32 -0.35 1.30
CA THR A 207 -26.36 -0.12 0.28
C THR A 207 -26.66 -1.39 -0.51
N ASP A 208 -27.89 -1.48 -1.04
CA ASP A 208 -28.28 -2.59 -1.92
C ASP A 208 -27.51 -2.53 -3.24
N GLY A 209 -27.13 -1.34 -3.72
CA GLY A 209 -26.21 -1.15 -4.84
C GLY A 209 -24.88 -1.86 -4.63
N PHE A 210 -24.21 -1.62 -3.49
CA PHE A 210 -22.96 -2.31 -3.14
C PHE A 210 -23.15 -3.83 -3.04
N LYS A 211 -24.21 -4.29 -2.35
CA LYS A 211 -24.52 -5.73 -2.21
C LYS A 211 -24.83 -6.42 -3.54
N SER A 212 -25.25 -5.66 -4.56
CA SER A 212 -25.51 -6.18 -5.91
C SER A 212 -24.25 -6.35 -6.77
N LEU A 213 -23.11 -5.80 -6.34
CA LEU A 213 -21.81 -6.04 -6.96
C LEU A 213 -21.38 -7.51 -6.79
N THR A 214 -20.49 -7.98 -7.65
CA THR A 214 -19.85 -9.29 -7.49
C THR A 214 -18.97 -9.32 -6.23
N SER A 215 -18.66 -10.52 -5.74
CA SER A 215 -17.79 -10.68 -4.55
C SER A 215 -16.43 -10.02 -4.73
N ASP A 216 -15.87 -10.11 -5.95
CA ASP A 216 -14.57 -9.52 -6.31
C ASP A 216 -14.67 -7.99 -6.31
N GLU A 217 -15.72 -7.41 -6.89
CA GLU A 217 -15.96 -5.96 -6.87
C GLU A 217 -16.18 -5.41 -5.45
N GLN A 218 -16.92 -6.13 -4.61
CA GLN A 218 -17.15 -5.74 -3.21
C GLN A 218 -15.82 -5.70 -2.44
N THR A 219 -15.04 -6.77 -2.56
CA THR A 219 -13.74 -6.91 -1.89
C THR A 219 -12.74 -5.90 -2.42
N GLY A 220 -12.65 -5.75 -3.75
CA GLY A 220 -11.80 -4.79 -4.42
C GLY A 220 -12.10 -3.35 -4.00
N LEU A 221 -13.37 -2.96 -3.94
CA LEU A 221 -13.74 -1.59 -3.54
C LEU A 221 -13.34 -1.32 -2.09
N PHE A 222 -13.65 -2.26 -1.19
CA PHE A 222 -13.28 -2.15 0.22
C PHE A 222 -11.76 -2.09 0.40
N ASN A 223 -11.01 -2.98 -0.22
CA ASN A 223 -9.55 -3.03 -0.14
C ASN A 223 -8.88 -1.79 -0.72
N TYR A 224 -9.33 -1.35 -1.89
CA TYR A 224 -8.77 -0.19 -2.59
C TYR A 224 -8.99 1.11 -1.81
N THR A 225 -10.03 1.17 -0.97
CA THR A 225 -10.36 2.32 -0.14
C THR A 225 -10.01 2.14 1.34
N SER A 226 -9.46 1.01 1.79
CA SER A 226 -9.13 0.80 3.21
C SER A 226 -7.64 0.85 3.54
N ALA A 227 -6.77 0.77 2.53
CA ALA A 227 -5.33 0.70 2.73
C ALA A 227 -4.71 2.01 3.26
N ALA A 228 -3.58 1.87 3.95
CA ALA A 228 -2.83 2.96 4.58
C ALA A 228 -1.86 3.66 3.60
N SER A 229 -2.36 4.04 2.42
CA SER A 229 -1.58 4.72 1.36
C SER A 229 -2.26 5.99 0.85
N SER A 230 -1.47 6.86 0.21
CA SER A 230 -1.96 8.07 -0.45
C SER A 230 -2.94 7.75 -1.57
N ARG A 231 -2.69 6.67 -2.33
CA ARG A 231 -3.57 6.16 -3.38
C ARG A 231 -4.93 5.77 -2.80
N SER A 232 -4.94 4.96 -1.74
CA SER A 232 -6.19 4.56 -1.10
C SER A 232 -6.93 5.74 -0.45
N ALA A 233 -6.20 6.70 0.13
CA ALA A 233 -6.78 7.93 0.65
C ALA A 233 -7.43 8.79 -0.45
N HIS A 234 -6.80 8.89 -1.62
CA HIS A 234 -7.39 9.53 -2.80
C HIS A 234 -8.66 8.81 -3.23
N MET A 235 -8.63 7.48 -3.34
CA MET A 235 -9.79 6.69 -3.72
C MET A 235 -10.94 6.76 -2.72
N ARG A 236 -10.67 6.85 -1.42
CA ARG A 236 -11.70 7.20 -0.42
C ARG A 236 -12.30 8.57 -0.69
N GLY A 237 -11.52 9.54 -1.12
CA GLY A 237 -11.99 10.86 -1.55
C GLY A 237 -12.94 10.75 -2.74
N VAL A 238 -12.56 10.01 -3.78
CA VAL A 238 -13.42 9.73 -4.95
C VAL A 238 -14.72 9.05 -4.51
N LEU A 239 -14.64 8.04 -3.65
CA LEU A 239 -15.82 7.35 -3.12
C LEU A 239 -16.70 8.28 -2.28
N LYS A 240 -16.11 9.18 -1.51
CA LYS A 240 -16.82 10.19 -0.73
C LYS A 240 -17.59 11.18 -1.61
N ASP A 241 -17.00 11.56 -2.75
CA ASP A 241 -17.66 12.43 -3.73
C ASP A 241 -18.84 11.74 -4.42
N VAL A 242 -18.80 10.39 -4.52
CA VAL A 242 -19.95 9.57 -4.96
C VAL A 242 -21.00 9.43 -3.85
N ALA A 243 -20.58 9.27 -2.59
CA ALA A 243 -21.45 9.03 -1.44
C ALA A 243 -22.25 10.27 -1.00
N THR A 244 -23.06 10.82 -1.90
CA THR A 244 -23.96 11.96 -1.67
C THR A 244 -25.37 11.51 -1.30
N ASP A 245 -26.21 12.44 -0.84
CA ASP A 245 -27.62 12.11 -0.59
C ASP A 245 -28.36 11.73 -1.89
N GLU A 246 -27.91 12.20 -3.04
CA GLU A 246 -28.44 11.80 -4.35
C GLU A 246 -28.17 10.33 -4.62
N PHE A 247 -26.91 9.89 -4.47
CA PHE A 247 -26.52 8.48 -4.62
C PHE A 247 -27.36 7.54 -3.74
N PHE A 248 -27.62 7.89 -2.48
CA PHE A 248 -28.43 7.05 -1.59
C PHE A 248 -29.90 6.94 -1.99
N ASN A 249 -30.39 7.85 -2.84
CA ASN A 249 -31.75 7.83 -3.38
C ASN A 249 -31.83 7.25 -4.81
N GLU A 250 -30.70 6.91 -5.43
CA GLU A 250 -30.64 6.27 -6.75
C GLU A 250 -31.15 4.82 -6.72
N SER A 251 -31.42 4.28 -7.91
CA SER A 251 -31.75 2.86 -8.06
C SER A 251 -30.55 1.97 -7.71
N VAL A 252 -30.81 0.71 -7.34
CA VAL A 252 -29.76 -0.28 -7.06
C VAL A 252 -28.76 -0.41 -8.23
N SER A 253 -29.26 -0.36 -9.47
CA SER A 253 -28.40 -0.44 -10.67
C SER A 253 -27.54 0.80 -10.86
N ASP A 254 -28.07 1.99 -10.59
CA ASP A 254 -27.33 3.24 -10.74
C ASP A 254 -26.26 3.38 -9.65
N GLN A 255 -26.60 3.00 -8.41
CA GLN A 255 -25.64 2.89 -7.32
C GLN A 255 -24.49 1.94 -7.71
N ALA A 256 -24.80 0.73 -8.17
CA ALA A 256 -23.79 -0.24 -8.59
C ALA A 256 -22.91 0.30 -9.73
N ALA A 257 -23.50 1.00 -10.71
CA ALA A 257 -22.77 1.62 -11.81
C ALA A 257 -21.83 2.74 -11.32
N ALA A 258 -22.27 3.57 -10.36
CA ALA A 258 -21.44 4.59 -9.75
C ALA A 258 -20.24 3.99 -9.01
N LEU A 259 -20.44 2.88 -8.29
CA LEU A 259 -19.36 2.18 -7.57
C LEU A 259 -18.35 1.51 -8.52
N ARG A 260 -18.80 0.95 -9.65
CA ARG A 260 -17.89 0.43 -10.68
C ARG A 260 -16.98 1.52 -11.26
N LYS A 261 -17.50 2.73 -11.47
CA LYS A 261 -16.65 3.86 -11.89
C LYS A 261 -15.55 4.21 -10.88
N VAL A 262 -15.77 3.95 -9.59
CA VAL A 262 -14.73 4.12 -8.57
C VAL A 262 -13.64 3.04 -8.72
N LEU A 263 -14.00 1.80 -9.03
CA LEU A 263 -13.06 0.70 -9.29
C LEU A 263 -12.26 0.90 -10.59
N ASP A 264 -12.94 1.40 -11.63
CA ASP A 264 -12.34 1.70 -12.94
C ASP A 264 -11.39 2.91 -12.88
N ASN A 265 -11.58 3.78 -11.89
CA ASN A 265 -10.69 4.91 -11.66
C ASN A 265 -9.38 4.38 -11.04
N GLY A 266 -8.30 4.45 -11.82
CA GLY A 266 -7.00 4.01 -11.38
C GLY A 266 -6.36 4.90 -10.31
N GLY A 267 -7.06 5.91 -9.79
CA GLY A 267 -6.59 6.86 -8.78
C GLY A 267 -5.49 7.80 -9.24
N SER A 268 -5.01 7.62 -10.47
CA SER A 268 -3.96 8.39 -11.12
C SER A 268 -3.91 7.99 -12.61
N PRO A 269 -3.58 8.92 -13.52
CA PRO A 269 -3.37 8.58 -14.93
C PRO A 269 -2.33 7.47 -15.13
N GLN A 270 -1.24 7.53 -14.36
CA GLN A 270 -0.14 6.56 -14.32
C GLN A 270 0.42 6.53 -12.89
N VAL A 271 1.07 5.44 -12.49
CA VAL A 271 1.72 5.32 -11.18
C VAL A 271 2.78 6.40 -11.00
N ASN A 272 3.68 6.58 -11.98
CA ASN A 272 4.66 7.68 -12.06
C ASN A 272 5.27 8.09 -10.72
N ARG A 273 5.62 7.09 -9.90
CA ARG A 273 6.16 7.29 -8.56
C ARG A 273 7.67 7.32 -8.64
N GLY A 274 8.29 8.32 -8.01
CA GLY A 274 9.74 8.49 -8.02
C GLY A 274 10.47 7.23 -7.55
N VAL A 275 11.47 6.81 -8.33
CA VAL A 275 12.34 5.65 -8.03
C VAL A 275 13.75 6.18 -7.72
N ASN A 276 14.18 6.00 -6.48
CA ASN A 276 15.46 6.41 -5.93
C ASN A 276 15.85 5.51 -4.75
N ALA A 277 17.02 5.75 -4.16
CA ALA A 277 17.54 4.91 -3.07
C ALA A 277 16.63 4.87 -1.83
N GLU A 278 15.90 5.94 -1.52
CA GLU A 278 14.95 5.99 -0.41
C GLU A 278 13.70 5.17 -0.73
N SER A 279 13.11 5.35 -1.92
CA SER A 279 11.88 4.66 -2.31
C SER A 279 12.07 3.15 -2.49
N THR A 280 13.26 2.72 -2.92
CA THR A 280 13.57 1.31 -3.15
C THR A 280 14.28 0.65 -1.97
N GLY A 281 14.77 1.44 -1.00
CA GLY A 281 15.66 0.96 0.06
C GLY A 281 17.00 0.42 -0.49
N TYR A 282 17.34 0.73 -1.75
CA TYR A 282 18.42 0.10 -2.49
C TYR A 282 19.30 1.12 -3.20
N GLU A 283 20.61 0.99 -3.00
CA GLU A 283 21.60 1.68 -3.81
C GLU A 283 22.83 0.78 -4.01
N THR A 284 23.35 0.75 -5.24
CA THR A 284 24.58 0.04 -5.57
C THR A 284 25.62 0.95 -6.23
N THR A 285 26.87 0.51 -6.23
CA THR A 285 27.93 1.24 -6.92
C THR A 285 28.00 0.86 -8.39
N TYR A 286 28.59 1.72 -9.21
CA TYR A 286 28.77 1.44 -10.64
C TYR A 286 30.11 1.96 -11.16
N LYS A 287 30.62 1.31 -12.21
CA LYS A 287 31.82 1.71 -12.95
C LYS A 287 31.50 1.83 -14.43
N LEU A 288 32.03 2.88 -15.07
CA LEU A 288 31.90 3.10 -16.51
C LEU A 288 33.23 2.74 -17.17
N SER A 289 33.18 1.98 -18.26
CA SER A 289 34.32 1.87 -19.17
C SER A 289 34.58 3.22 -19.85
N LYS A 290 35.75 3.35 -20.50
CA LYS A 290 35.93 4.41 -21.48
C LYS A 290 34.88 4.25 -22.59
N SER A 291 34.16 5.32 -22.90
CA SER A 291 33.19 5.33 -24.00
C SER A 291 33.91 5.20 -25.34
N THR A 292 33.41 4.33 -26.21
CA THR A 292 33.95 4.10 -27.57
C THR A 292 32.95 4.59 -28.60
N ALA A 293 33.42 5.35 -29.60
CA ALA A 293 32.58 5.77 -30.71
C ALA A 293 32.07 4.54 -31.47
N THR A 294 30.80 4.54 -31.85
CA THR A 294 30.14 3.39 -32.47
C THR A 294 28.94 3.83 -33.32
N THR A 295 28.37 2.88 -34.04
CA THR A 295 27.07 2.98 -34.70
C THR A 295 26.15 1.90 -34.14
N TYR A 296 24.90 2.25 -33.86
CA TYR A 296 23.90 1.33 -33.35
C TYR A 296 22.53 1.64 -33.95
N SER A 297 21.69 0.62 -34.11
CA SER A 297 20.36 0.79 -34.66
C SER A 297 19.35 1.15 -33.56
N GLU A 298 18.42 2.03 -33.90
CA GLU A 298 17.26 2.32 -33.04
C GLU A 298 16.22 1.20 -33.20
N TYR A 299 15.62 0.76 -32.10
CA TYR A 299 14.45 -0.12 -32.17
C TYR A 299 13.35 0.55 -33.03
N SER A 300 12.78 -0.19 -33.99
CA SER A 300 11.69 0.25 -34.90
C SER A 300 12.02 1.30 -35.98
N LYS A 301 13.29 1.67 -36.21
CA LYS A 301 13.66 2.63 -37.28
C LYS A 301 14.76 2.08 -38.18
N ASP A 302 14.58 2.24 -39.49
CA ASP A 302 15.64 1.97 -40.46
C ASP A 302 16.73 3.05 -40.36
N GLY A 303 17.96 2.65 -40.02
CA GLY A 303 19.14 3.49 -40.04
C GLY A 303 20.04 3.37 -38.81
N ASP A 304 21.32 3.70 -39.01
CA ASP A 304 22.33 3.68 -37.95
C ASP A 304 22.45 5.03 -37.24
N VAL A 305 22.38 5.01 -35.91
CA VAL A 305 22.67 6.14 -35.04
C VAL A 305 24.15 6.16 -34.73
N LYS A 306 24.83 7.27 -35.03
CA LYS A 306 26.22 7.50 -34.60
C LYS A 306 26.20 7.97 -33.15
N GLY A 307 27.02 7.34 -32.30
CA GLY A 307 27.14 7.73 -30.91
C GLY A 307 28.27 6.97 -30.20
N TYR A 308 28.03 6.61 -28.95
CA TYR A 308 29.00 6.01 -28.06
C TYR A 308 28.43 4.77 -27.38
N ARG A 309 29.25 3.71 -27.31
CA ARG A 309 29.02 2.58 -26.43
C ARG A 309 29.84 2.76 -25.16
N THR A 310 29.19 2.60 -24.02
CA THR A 310 29.83 2.56 -22.70
C THR A 310 29.39 1.29 -21.99
N THR A 311 30.33 0.47 -21.54
CA THR A 311 30.00 -0.65 -20.66
C THR A 311 29.86 -0.12 -19.24
N VAL A 312 28.71 -0.39 -18.63
CA VAL A 312 28.43 -0.06 -17.23
C VAL A 312 28.44 -1.35 -16.43
N THR A 313 29.26 -1.40 -15.40
CA THR A 313 29.31 -2.51 -14.45
C THR A 313 28.73 -2.06 -13.13
N LEU A 314 27.59 -2.62 -12.74
CA LEU A 314 26.91 -2.38 -11.46
C LEU A 314 27.47 -3.37 -10.44
N ASN A 315 28.18 -2.86 -9.44
CA ASN A 315 28.91 -3.64 -8.46
C ASN A 315 28.20 -3.65 -7.12
N ASN A 316 27.69 -4.83 -6.83
CA ASN A 316 26.86 -5.18 -5.69
C ASN A 316 27.68 -5.68 -4.47
N SER A 317 28.99 -5.42 -4.40
CA SER A 317 29.83 -5.84 -3.27
C SER A 317 29.33 -5.36 -1.89
N ILE A 318 28.55 -4.29 -1.86
CA ILE A 318 27.86 -3.78 -0.65
C ILE A 318 26.59 -4.60 -0.35
N THR A 319 25.83 -4.99 -1.37
CA THR A 319 24.54 -5.70 -1.26
C THR A 319 24.63 -7.22 -1.37
N LYS A 320 25.84 -7.78 -1.60
CA LYS A 320 26.13 -9.22 -1.84
C LYS A 320 25.41 -9.84 -3.05
N GLN A 321 24.72 -9.05 -3.86
CA GLN A 321 24.07 -9.52 -5.09
C GLN A 321 25.09 -9.75 -6.22
N PRO A 322 24.73 -10.50 -7.29
CA PRO A 322 25.59 -10.70 -8.44
C PRO A 322 25.95 -9.39 -9.15
N GLN A 323 27.14 -9.30 -9.73
CA GLN A 323 27.52 -8.16 -10.57
C GLN A 323 26.72 -8.18 -11.88
N GLN A 324 26.15 -7.05 -12.29
CA GLN A 324 25.55 -6.90 -13.62
C GLN A 324 26.46 -6.06 -14.53
N THR A 325 26.56 -6.45 -15.79
CA THR A 325 27.20 -5.63 -16.83
C THR A 325 26.20 -5.35 -17.94
N ILE A 326 26.03 -4.08 -18.27
CA ILE A 326 25.15 -3.62 -19.36
C ILE A 326 25.94 -2.77 -20.36
N ASN A 327 25.54 -2.81 -21.63
CA ASN A 327 26.04 -1.89 -22.64
C ASN A 327 25.06 -0.73 -22.80
N VAL A 328 25.54 0.49 -22.64
CA VAL A 328 24.76 1.70 -22.81
C VAL A 328 25.22 2.41 -24.08
N TYR A 329 24.30 2.54 -25.03
CA TYR A 329 24.47 3.24 -26.30
C TYR A 329 23.81 4.61 -26.20
N THR A 330 24.57 5.67 -26.44
CA THR A 330 24.13 7.06 -26.22
C THR A 330 24.63 7.97 -27.33
N THR A 331 23.89 9.03 -27.61
CA THR A 331 24.30 10.05 -28.58
C THR A 331 25.49 10.88 -28.08
N GLU A 332 25.62 11.04 -26.76
CA GLU A 332 26.78 11.69 -26.11
C GLU A 332 27.40 10.81 -25.03
N ALA A 333 28.73 10.74 -24.98
CA ALA A 333 29.44 9.87 -24.01
C ALA A 333 29.11 10.15 -22.53
N SER A 334 28.81 11.40 -22.18
CA SER A 334 28.47 11.83 -20.81
C SER A 334 27.14 11.24 -20.30
N GLN A 335 26.22 10.91 -21.21
CA GLN A 335 24.87 10.46 -20.91
C GLN A 335 24.82 9.07 -20.26
N ALA A 336 25.79 8.20 -20.55
CA ALA A 336 25.88 6.87 -19.94
C ALA A 336 25.91 6.91 -18.40
N LYS A 337 26.41 8.01 -17.82
CA LYS A 337 26.43 8.21 -16.36
C LYS A 337 25.03 8.33 -15.77
N GLU A 338 24.08 8.94 -16.47
CA GLU A 338 22.71 9.12 -15.96
C GLU A 338 21.94 7.80 -16.00
N VAL A 339 22.13 6.98 -17.04
CA VAL A 339 21.61 5.60 -17.10
C VAL A 339 22.19 4.75 -15.97
N ALA A 340 23.50 4.83 -15.74
CA ALA A 340 24.15 4.09 -14.66
C ALA A 340 23.59 4.44 -13.27
N LYS A 341 23.38 5.74 -12.99
CA LYS A 341 22.74 6.20 -11.75
C LYS A 341 21.30 5.72 -11.60
N ALA A 342 20.54 5.67 -12.69
CA ALA A 342 19.16 5.22 -12.68
C ALA A 342 19.06 3.73 -12.34
N TYR A 343 19.91 2.91 -12.95
CA TYR A 343 19.96 1.47 -12.67
C TYR A 343 20.56 1.15 -11.30
N ALA A 344 21.38 2.05 -10.74
CA ALA A 344 22.01 1.86 -9.44
C ALA A 344 21.02 1.86 -8.26
N VAL A 345 19.83 2.43 -8.43
CA VAL A 345 18.79 2.48 -7.38
C VAL A 345 17.70 1.42 -7.54
N ILE A 346 17.82 0.53 -8.54
CA ILE A 346 16.87 -0.55 -8.80
C ILE A 346 17.52 -1.89 -8.38
N PRO A 347 16.85 -2.72 -7.56
CA PRO A 347 17.40 -4.02 -7.15
C PRO A 347 17.74 -4.92 -8.33
N TYR A 348 18.81 -5.71 -8.17
CA TYR A 348 19.35 -6.58 -9.22
C TYR A 348 18.28 -7.48 -9.84
N GLU A 349 17.40 -8.05 -9.02
CA GLU A 349 16.37 -9.02 -9.38
C GLU A 349 15.41 -8.48 -10.46
N PHE A 350 15.15 -7.17 -10.46
CA PHE A 350 14.33 -6.51 -11.48
C PHE A 350 15.13 -6.17 -12.74
N ARG A 351 16.34 -5.62 -12.58
CA ARG A 351 17.11 -5.07 -13.71
C ARG A 351 17.99 -6.07 -14.45
N GLN A 352 18.24 -7.26 -13.89
CA GLN A 352 19.23 -8.23 -14.38
C GLN A 352 19.01 -8.69 -15.83
N TYR A 353 17.77 -8.65 -16.30
CA TYR A 353 17.40 -9.11 -17.64
C TYR A 353 17.87 -8.14 -18.72
N ILE A 354 17.98 -6.85 -18.40
CA ILE A 354 18.46 -5.85 -19.34
C ILE A 354 19.98 -5.97 -19.51
N THR A 355 20.42 -6.19 -20.74
CA THR A 355 21.84 -6.24 -21.11
C THR A 355 22.25 -5.05 -21.99
N ASN A 356 21.29 -4.41 -22.66
CA ASN A 356 21.53 -3.26 -23.53
C ASN A 356 20.55 -2.12 -23.25
N VAL A 357 21.04 -0.88 -23.23
CA VAL A 357 20.22 0.33 -23.16
C VAL A 357 20.57 1.21 -24.35
N PHE A 358 19.58 1.61 -25.15
CA PHE A 358 19.74 2.42 -26.34
C PHE A 358 19.06 3.77 -26.16
N GLN A 359 19.85 4.84 -26.04
CA GLN A 359 19.34 6.21 -26.06
C GLN A 359 19.43 6.77 -27.47
N THR A 360 18.33 7.31 -27.98
CA THR A 360 18.27 8.04 -29.25
C THR A 360 17.50 9.34 -29.10
N ASN A 361 17.84 10.34 -29.91
CA ASN A 361 17.08 11.59 -29.97
C ASN A 361 15.85 11.38 -30.86
N ASN A 362 14.66 11.47 -30.28
CA ASN A 362 13.40 11.18 -30.95
C ASN A 362 12.25 12.03 -30.38
N ASP A 363 11.47 12.65 -31.28
CA ASP A 363 10.35 13.54 -30.93
C ASP A 363 9.16 12.82 -30.30
N GLY A 364 9.08 11.49 -30.43
CA GLY A 364 8.05 10.67 -29.81
C GLY A 364 8.12 10.64 -28.28
N ASN A 365 9.29 10.93 -27.69
CA ASN A 365 9.52 10.97 -26.24
C ASN A 365 8.98 9.73 -25.49
N THR A 366 9.35 8.53 -25.96
CA THR A 366 8.90 7.26 -25.40
C THR A 366 10.04 6.48 -24.74
N PHE A 367 9.68 5.62 -23.81
CA PHE A 367 10.48 4.46 -23.46
C PHE A 367 9.83 3.23 -24.09
N ASN A 368 10.65 2.23 -24.42
CA ASN A 368 10.17 0.94 -24.89
C ASN A 368 11.13 -0.13 -24.41
N THR A 369 10.60 -1.33 -24.18
CA THR A 369 11.40 -2.42 -23.64
C THR A 369 11.11 -3.73 -24.35
N GLY A 370 12.17 -4.50 -24.59
CA GLY A 370 12.09 -5.90 -24.97
C GLY A 370 12.63 -6.79 -23.85
N LYS A 371 12.77 -8.09 -24.13
CA LYS A 371 13.24 -9.08 -23.14
C LYS A 371 14.54 -8.66 -22.45
N ASP A 372 15.54 -8.21 -23.22
CA ASP A 372 16.90 -7.96 -22.73
C ASP A 372 17.42 -6.54 -23.03
N MET A 373 16.54 -5.62 -23.47
CA MET A 373 16.95 -4.27 -23.85
C MET A 373 15.91 -3.21 -23.53
N MET A 374 16.38 -2.00 -23.24
CA MET A 374 15.58 -0.80 -23.04
C MET A 374 15.95 0.27 -24.06
N ALA A 375 14.96 0.87 -24.71
CA ALA A 375 15.12 2.00 -25.62
C ALA A 375 14.57 3.27 -24.98
N ILE A 376 15.42 4.30 -24.87
CA ILE A 376 15.09 5.64 -24.36
C ILE A 376 15.07 6.59 -25.57
N ARG A 377 13.87 6.86 -26.09
CA ARG A 377 13.66 7.58 -27.34
C ARG A 377 13.12 8.97 -27.05
N MET A 378 14.02 9.89 -26.67
CA MET A 378 13.63 11.22 -26.19
C MET A 378 14.50 12.31 -26.81
N ASN A 379 13.93 13.48 -27.05
CA ASN A 379 14.63 14.65 -27.61
C ASN A 379 15.88 15.06 -26.84
N SER A 380 15.88 14.82 -25.53
CA SER A 380 17.04 14.92 -24.66
C SER A 380 16.97 13.80 -23.63
N LEU A 381 18.11 13.22 -23.25
CA LEU A 381 18.12 12.23 -22.18
C LEU A 381 17.62 12.88 -20.87
N PRO A 382 16.59 12.31 -20.23
CA PRO A 382 16.09 12.84 -18.96
C PRO A 382 17.09 12.58 -17.83
N LYS A 383 16.85 13.20 -16.67
CA LYS A 383 17.68 12.96 -15.47
C LYS A 383 17.48 11.53 -14.96
N ASN A 384 18.51 11.01 -14.29
CA ASN A 384 18.51 9.67 -13.71
C ASN A 384 17.24 9.29 -12.93
N GLY A 385 16.64 10.21 -12.17
CA GLY A 385 15.39 9.93 -11.43
C GLY A 385 14.19 9.62 -12.33
N GLN A 386 14.06 10.34 -13.45
CA GLN A 386 13.00 10.05 -14.44
C GLN A 386 13.31 8.80 -15.25
N ILE A 387 14.59 8.54 -15.58
CA ILE A 387 15.00 7.26 -16.18
C ILE A 387 14.66 6.11 -15.24
N ALA A 388 14.92 6.23 -13.93
CA ALA A 388 14.62 5.17 -12.97
C ALA A 388 13.11 4.96 -12.80
N MET A 389 12.34 6.05 -12.75
CA MET A 389 10.88 5.99 -12.64
C MET A 389 10.25 5.31 -13.85
N THR A 390 10.44 5.85 -15.06
CA THR A 390 9.88 5.25 -16.27
C THR A 390 10.51 3.90 -16.55
N GLY A 391 11.82 3.76 -16.30
CA GLY A 391 12.54 2.50 -16.41
C GLY A 391 11.98 1.39 -15.50
N ALA A 392 11.46 1.71 -14.31
CA ALA A 392 10.84 0.70 -13.44
C ALA A 392 9.52 0.14 -14.00
N HIS A 393 8.72 0.97 -14.68
CA HIS A 393 7.56 0.51 -15.45
C HIS A 393 8.00 -0.43 -16.58
N GLU A 394 8.97 0.04 -17.36
CA GLU A 394 9.54 -0.67 -18.49
C GLU A 394 10.19 -2.01 -18.12
N LEU A 395 10.80 -2.12 -16.93
CA LEU A 395 11.31 -3.38 -16.40
C LEU A 395 10.19 -4.40 -16.14
N GLY A 396 8.94 -3.97 -15.90
CA GLY A 396 7.78 -4.85 -15.88
C GLY A 396 7.53 -5.52 -17.21
N HIS A 397 7.62 -4.76 -18.32
CA HIS A 397 7.58 -5.31 -19.68
C HIS A 397 8.75 -6.27 -19.95
N SER A 398 9.96 -5.97 -19.48
CA SER A 398 11.10 -6.91 -19.61
C SER A 398 10.87 -8.19 -18.82
N LEU A 399 10.41 -8.07 -17.57
CA LEU A 399 10.20 -9.19 -16.65
C LEU A 399 9.29 -10.23 -17.26
N THR A 400 8.15 -9.82 -17.79
CA THR A 400 7.11 -10.72 -18.30
C THR A 400 7.58 -11.68 -19.41
N PHE A 401 8.62 -11.32 -20.18
CA PHE A 401 9.24 -12.19 -21.20
C PHE A 401 10.15 -13.31 -20.67
N ASN A 402 10.35 -13.39 -19.35
CA ASN A 402 11.26 -14.34 -18.72
C ASN A 402 10.55 -15.51 -18.03
N ASP A 403 9.23 -15.64 -18.19
CA ASP A 403 8.53 -16.84 -17.75
C ASP A 403 9.04 -18.08 -18.51
N SER A 404 9.24 -19.18 -17.79
CA SER A 404 9.63 -20.46 -18.37
C SER A 404 8.47 -21.18 -19.04
N ASN A 405 7.22 -20.80 -18.72
CA ASN A 405 6.00 -21.49 -19.16
C ASN A 405 5.14 -20.67 -20.13
N SER A 406 5.53 -19.42 -20.41
CA SER A 406 4.86 -18.51 -21.33
C SER A 406 5.89 -17.61 -22.00
N ASP A 407 5.63 -17.17 -23.23
CA ASP A 407 6.41 -16.10 -23.85
C ASP A 407 6.10 -14.72 -23.22
N ASN A 408 4.97 -14.60 -22.51
CA ASN A 408 4.54 -13.36 -21.85
C ASN A 408 3.66 -13.68 -20.62
N TYR A 409 4.14 -13.43 -19.40
CA TYR A 409 3.45 -13.71 -18.14
C TYR A 409 2.16 -12.89 -17.93
N SER A 410 2.14 -11.62 -18.32
CA SER A 410 0.98 -10.72 -18.22
C SER A 410 -0.26 -11.25 -18.98
N HIS A 411 -0.08 -12.14 -19.96
CA HIS A 411 -1.19 -12.77 -20.70
C HIS A 411 -1.56 -14.17 -20.19
N THR A 412 -0.99 -14.60 -19.06
CA THR A 412 -1.33 -15.89 -18.46
C THR A 412 -2.67 -15.82 -17.74
N GLN A 413 -3.39 -16.94 -17.70
CA GLN A 413 -4.66 -17.03 -16.97
C GLN A 413 -4.49 -16.71 -15.48
N GLU A 414 -3.34 -17.04 -14.89
CA GLU A 414 -3.04 -16.72 -13.49
C GLU A 414 -3.03 -15.22 -13.23
N TRP A 415 -2.37 -14.43 -14.08
CA TRP A 415 -2.39 -12.97 -13.96
C TRP A 415 -3.79 -12.40 -14.25
N THR A 416 -4.44 -12.87 -15.32
CA THR A 416 -5.79 -12.40 -15.69
C THR A 416 -6.82 -12.66 -14.59
N ASP A 417 -6.77 -13.84 -13.95
CA ASP A 417 -7.64 -14.18 -12.82
C ASP A 417 -7.35 -13.28 -11.61
N ALA A 418 -6.08 -12.99 -11.34
CA ALA A 418 -5.68 -12.08 -10.26
C ALA A 418 -6.17 -10.64 -10.50
N VAL A 419 -6.04 -10.14 -11.74
CA VAL A 419 -6.56 -8.83 -12.15
C VAL A 419 -8.07 -8.74 -11.94
N LYS A 420 -8.80 -9.79 -12.31
CA LYS A 420 -10.25 -9.86 -12.14
C LYS A 420 -10.65 -9.92 -10.66
N ALA A 421 -9.96 -10.73 -9.86
CA ALA A 421 -10.29 -10.94 -8.46
C ALA A 421 -10.06 -9.68 -7.60
N ASP A 422 -9.04 -8.88 -7.93
CA ASP A 422 -8.80 -7.60 -7.25
C ASP A 422 -9.76 -6.49 -7.71
N ALA A 423 -10.33 -6.61 -8.92
CA ALA A 423 -11.28 -5.71 -9.59
C ALA A 423 -10.83 -4.25 -9.83
N ALA A 424 -10.08 -3.64 -8.91
CA ALA A 424 -9.60 -2.27 -8.99
C ALA A 424 -8.46 -2.12 -9.99
N ALA A 425 -8.45 -1.02 -10.74
CA ALA A 425 -7.34 -0.64 -11.61
C ALA A 425 -6.10 -0.19 -10.80
N VAL A 426 -4.90 -0.40 -11.36
CA VAL A 426 -3.64 0.09 -10.77
C VAL A 426 -3.41 1.57 -11.09
N SER A 427 -3.76 1.97 -12.30
CA SER A 427 -3.77 3.33 -12.84
C SER A 427 -4.68 3.36 -14.08
N ASP A 428 -5.05 4.55 -14.56
CA ASP A 428 -5.86 4.65 -15.80
C ASP A 428 -5.10 4.03 -16.98
N TYR A 429 -3.78 4.25 -17.06
CA TYR A 429 -2.93 3.62 -18.06
C TYR A 429 -2.83 2.10 -17.89
N GLY A 430 -2.68 1.61 -16.65
CA GLY A 430 -2.64 0.18 -16.36
C GLY A 430 -3.96 -0.54 -16.61
N SER A 431 -5.07 0.18 -16.79
CA SER A 431 -6.37 -0.38 -17.20
C SER A 431 -6.50 -0.59 -18.71
N SER A 432 -5.54 -0.08 -19.51
CA SER A 432 -5.64 -0.08 -20.97
C SER A 432 -5.44 -1.46 -21.61
N ASN A 433 -4.59 -2.30 -21.04
CA ASN A 433 -4.36 -3.70 -21.41
C ASN A 433 -3.53 -4.43 -20.32
N GLU A 434 -3.38 -5.74 -20.47
CA GLU A 434 -2.72 -6.62 -19.51
C GLU A 434 -1.22 -6.31 -19.33
N ASP A 435 -0.52 -5.94 -20.40
CA ASP A 435 0.91 -5.62 -20.36
C ASP A 435 1.15 -4.36 -19.53
N GLU A 436 0.39 -3.29 -19.80
CA GLU A 436 0.50 -2.04 -19.05
C GLU A 436 0.04 -2.20 -17.60
N GLY A 437 -0.97 -3.04 -17.34
CA GLY A 437 -1.39 -3.37 -15.99
C GLY A 437 -0.28 -4.04 -15.17
N PHE A 438 0.45 -4.99 -15.77
CA PHE A 438 1.59 -5.65 -15.14
C PHE A 438 2.78 -4.69 -14.94
N ALA A 439 3.07 -3.86 -15.94
CA ALA A 439 4.15 -2.87 -15.88
C ALA A 439 3.92 -1.79 -14.81
N GLU A 440 2.70 -1.24 -14.75
CA GLU A 440 2.31 -0.28 -13.71
C GLU A 440 2.33 -0.91 -12.30
N PHE A 441 1.88 -2.15 -12.17
CA PHE A 441 1.97 -2.88 -10.89
C PHE A 441 3.43 -3.09 -10.48
N THR A 442 4.30 -3.46 -11.42
CA THR A 442 5.74 -3.62 -11.18
C THR A 442 6.39 -2.31 -10.74
N GLN A 443 6.08 -1.20 -11.41
CA GLN A 443 6.57 0.12 -11.00
C GLN A 443 6.11 0.47 -9.59
N LEU A 444 4.84 0.19 -9.27
CA LEU A 444 4.27 0.44 -7.95
C LEU A 444 5.00 -0.36 -6.87
N VAL A 445 5.33 -1.62 -7.13
CA VAL A 445 6.14 -2.46 -6.23
C VAL A 445 7.54 -1.88 -6.07
N ILE A 446 8.29 -1.66 -7.16
CA ILE A 446 9.68 -1.17 -7.11
C ILE A 446 9.76 0.15 -6.31
N SER A 447 8.87 1.09 -6.60
CA SER A 447 8.84 2.41 -5.95
C SER A 447 8.36 2.40 -4.49
N SER A 448 8.02 1.22 -3.95
CA SER A 448 7.51 1.05 -2.59
C SER A 448 8.39 0.14 -1.72
N LEU A 449 9.41 -0.53 -2.28
CA LEU A 449 10.24 -1.51 -1.57
C LEU A 449 10.90 -0.96 -0.29
N GLY A 450 11.32 0.31 -0.31
CA GLY A 450 11.95 0.97 0.83
C GLY A 450 10.99 1.36 1.96
N ASN A 451 9.68 1.20 1.75
CA ASN A 451 8.65 1.58 2.73
C ASN A 451 7.70 0.40 3.02
N PRO A 452 7.85 -0.28 4.18
CA PRO A 452 6.98 -1.38 4.58
C PRO A 452 5.49 -1.04 4.59
N HIS A 453 5.11 0.19 4.93
CA HIS A 453 3.70 0.61 4.94
C HIS A 453 3.10 0.67 3.54
N ASP A 454 3.89 1.07 2.54
CA ASP A 454 3.41 1.11 1.16
C ASP A 454 3.29 -0.31 0.60
N MET A 455 4.21 -1.20 0.95
CA MET A 455 4.15 -2.62 0.58
C MET A 455 2.92 -3.30 1.19
N GLN A 456 2.66 -3.09 2.48
CA GLN A 456 1.46 -3.57 3.14
C GLN A 456 0.19 -3.00 2.49
N ALA A 457 0.22 -1.73 2.09
CA ALA A 457 -0.90 -1.12 1.39
C ALA A 457 -1.14 -1.75 0.01
N ILE A 458 -0.10 -2.04 -0.76
CA ILE A 458 -0.22 -2.76 -2.05
C ILE A 458 -0.81 -4.15 -1.83
N GLN A 459 -0.32 -4.89 -0.83
CA GLN A 459 -0.85 -6.21 -0.45
C GLN A 459 -2.32 -6.16 -0.03
N THR A 460 -2.75 -5.06 0.59
CA THR A 460 -4.14 -4.83 0.97
C THR A 460 -5.00 -4.50 -0.23
N MET A 461 -4.57 -3.57 -1.09
CA MET A 461 -5.34 -3.10 -2.25
C MET A 461 -5.45 -4.16 -3.35
N TYR A 462 -4.39 -4.95 -3.53
CA TYR A 462 -4.23 -5.88 -4.65
C TYR A 462 -3.73 -7.26 -4.19
N PRO A 463 -4.44 -7.94 -3.26
CA PRO A 463 -3.96 -9.18 -2.67
C PRO A 463 -3.74 -10.30 -3.68
N HIS A 464 -4.59 -10.39 -4.72
CA HIS A 464 -4.48 -11.45 -5.72
C HIS A 464 -3.37 -11.16 -6.72
N ARG A 465 -3.25 -9.92 -7.23
CA ARG A 465 -2.11 -9.53 -8.09
C ARG A 465 -0.79 -9.62 -7.32
N TRP A 466 -0.77 -9.24 -6.05
CA TRP A 466 0.41 -9.41 -5.19
C TRP A 466 0.83 -10.87 -5.11
N ALA A 467 -0.09 -11.79 -4.78
CA ALA A 467 0.22 -13.21 -4.68
C ALA A 467 0.71 -13.82 -5.99
N ALA A 468 0.08 -13.47 -7.11
CA ALA A 468 0.50 -13.92 -8.45
C ALA A 468 1.89 -13.37 -8.81
N PHE A 469 2.10 -12.06 -8.61
CA PHE A 469 3.36 -11.37 -8.86
C PHE A 469 4.50 -11.95 -8.00
N GLU A 470 4.29 -12.13 -6.70
CA GLU A 470 5.28 -12.67 -5.77
C GLU A 470 5.67 -14.11 -6.16
N LYS A 471 4.68 -14.97 -6.45
CA LYS A 471 4.94 -16.33 -6.92
C LYS A 471 5.75 -16.33 -8.21
N TYR A 472 5.38 -15.49 -9.18
CA TYR A 472 6.10 -15.36 -10.44
C TYR A 472 7.52 -14.86 -10.23
N PHE A 473 7.69 -13.73 -9.53
CA PHE A 473 8.98 -13.13 -9.25
C PHE A 473 9.93 -14.09 -8.51
N ASN A 474 9.42 -14.83 -7.53
CA ASN A 474 10.20 -15.83 -6.80
C ASN A 474 10.57 -17.04 -7.66
N SER A 475 9.73 -17.41 -8.64
CA SER A 475 10.08 -18.48 -9.59
C SER A 475 11.29 -18.13 -10.46
N LEU A 476 11.47 -16.83 -10.75
CA LEU A 476 12.60 -16.32 -11.53
C LEU A 476 13.87 -16.11 -10.69
N ASN A 477 13.69 -15.72 -9.43
CA ASN A 477 14.77 -15.19 -8.58
C ASN A 477 15.14 -16.08 -7.39
N GLY A 478 14.43 -17.19 -7.21
CA GLY A 478 14.55 -18.08 -6.07
C GLY A 478 13.55 -17.76 -4.96
N ASN A 479 13.42 -18.69 -4.01
CA ASN A 479 12.44 -18.60 -2.94
C ASN A 479 12.64 -17.33 -2.10
N ASP A 480 11.51 -16.70 -1.77
CA ASP A 480 11.40 -15.50 -0.93
C ASP A 480 12.23 -14.32 -1.46
N ALA A 481 12.51 -14.27 -2.77
CA ALA A 481 13.31 -13.22 -3.37
C ALA A 481 12.66 -11.85 -3.23
N LEU A 482 11.34 -11.74 -3.48
CA LEU A 482 10.63 -10.47 -3.33
C LEU A 482 10.60 -10.02 -1.87
N GLU A 483 10.28 -10.94 -0.95
CA GLU A 483 10.26 -10.66 0.50
C GLU A 483 11.58 -10.10 1.00
N LYS A 484 12.72 -10.67 0.59
CA LYS A 484 14.05 -10.16 0.97
C LYS A 484 14.33 -8.72 0.54
N LEU A 485 13.58 -8.18 -0.42
CA LEU A 485 13.75 -6.81 -0.90
C LEU A 485 12.97 -5.77 -0.08
N TYR A 486 11.86 -6.15 0.54
CA TYR A 486 11.01 -5.23 1.31
C TYR A 486 10.88 -5.55 2.80
N SER A 487 11.11 -6.81 3.19
CA SER A 487 11.31 -7.14 4.58
C SER A 487 12.62 -6.47 4.99
N PRO A 488 12.63 -5.63 6.05
CA PRO A 488 13.86 -5.02 6.50
C PRO A 488 14.88 -6.14 6.64
N VAL A 489 15.98 -6.07 5.90
CA VAL A 489 17.15 -6.91 6.17
C VAL A 489 17.44 -6.63 7.62
N SER A 490 17.05 -7.57 8.47
CA SER A 490 17.25 -7.47 9.89
C SER A 490 18.73 -7.22 10.09
N THR A 491 19.09 -5.99 10.46
CA THR A 491 20.07 -5.88 11.52
C THR A 491 19.45 -6.66 12.67
N PRO A 492 20.06 -7.78 13.10
CA PRO A 492 19.45 -8.66 14.06
C PRO A 492 19.01 -7.83 15.26
N PHE A 493 17.76 -8.07 15.69
CA PHE A 493 17.30 -7.78 17.03
C PHE A 493 18.36 -8.32 18.00
N ASN A 494 19.21 -7.44 18.51
CA ASN A 494 19.87 -7.70 19.78
C ASN A 494 18.81 -7.40 20.83
N GLU A 495 18.14 -8.45 21.29
CA GLU A 495 17.71 -8.47 22.68
C GLU A 495 18.96 -8.19 23.53
N THR A 496 19.02 -6.98 24.08
CA THR A 496 19.95 -6.68 25.17
C THR A 496 19.15 -6.07 26.30
N ASN A 497 18.84 -6.95 27.25
CA ASN A 497 18.56 -6.78 28.69
C ASN A 497 17.57 -5.70 29.14
#